data_AF-A0A368GIU5-F1
#
_entry.id   AF-A0A368GIU5-F1
#
_cell.length_a   1.000
_cell.length_b   1.000
_cell.length_c   1.000
_cell.angle_alpha   90.00
_cell.angle_beta   90.00
_cell.angle_gamma   90.00
#
_symmetry.space_group_name_H-M   'P 1'
#
loop_
_entity.id
_entity.type
_entity.pdbx_description
1 polymer ?
#
loop_
_entity_poly.entity_id
_entity_poly.type
_entity_poly.pdbx_seq_one_letter_code
_entity_poly.pdbx_strand_id
1 'polypeptide(L)'
;KFSNPTFQAQRKWKKLYEKLESSKKAYYSACRQEKSALVNLTNSQADSSVSLDGAQKLRDRLEKCREDVQKCKSAYEKNIAEITQYSEAVFVVTPEGPTGFKPRHDLLIFTYVKAEV
;
A
#
# COMPACT_ATOMS: atom_id res chain seq x y z
N LYS A 1 -17.78 2.09 -32.60
CA LYS A 1 -16.71 1.80 -31.62
C LYS A 1 -17.36 1.43 -30.28
N PHE A 2 -17.77 0.17 -30.09
CA PHE A 2 -18.35 -0.28 -28.83
C PHE A 2 -17.24 -0.52 -27.82
N SER A 3 -16.89 0.52 -27.06
CA SER A 3 -15.95 0.40 -25.95
C SER A 3 -16.73 -0.18 -24.76
N ASN A 4 -16.68 -1.51 -24.63
CA ASN A 4 -17.43 -2.27 -23.65
C ASN A 4 -17.15 -1.72 -22.22
N PRO A 5 -18.16 -1.22 -21.48
CA PRO A 5 -17.98 -0.56 -20.18
C PRO A 5 -17.27 -1.45 -19.14
N THR A 6 -17.42 -2.77 -19.27
CA THR A 6 -16.76 -3.78 -18.43
C THR A 6 -15.24 -3.79 -18.60
N PHE A 7 -14.74 -3.64 -19.83
CA PHE A 7 -13.29 -3.62 -20.10
C PHE A 7 -12.61 -2.37 -19.55
N GLN A 8 -13.31 -1.22 -19.64
CA GLN A 8 -12.83 0.02 -19.04
C GLN A 8 -12.82 -0.08 -17.52
N ALA A 9 -13.83 -0.74 -16.94
CA ALA A 9 -13.92 -0.92 -15.51
C ALA A 9 -12.80 -1.80 -14.96
N GLN A 10 -12.51 -2.91 -15.65
CA GLN A 10 -11.45 -3.87 -15.31
C GLN A 10 -10.06 -3.23 -15.43
N ARG A 11 -9.83 -2.43 -16.48
CA ARG A 11 -8.56 -1.73 -16.71
C ARG A 11 -8.30 -0.64 -15.66
N LYS A 12 -9.33 0.04 -15.19
CA LYS A 12 -9.21 0.99 -14.07
C LYS A 12 -8.90 0.28 -12.75
N TRP A 13 -9.61 -0.80 -12.44
CA TRP A 13 -9.37 -1.57 -11.22
C TRP A 13 -7.95 -2.16 -11.18
N LYS A 14 -7.47 -2.73 -12.29
CA LYS A 14 -6.09 -3.24 -12.39
C LYS A 14 -5.06 -2.15 -12.08
N LYS A 15 -5.22 -0.96 -12.64
CA LYS A 15 -4.32 0.18 -12.37
C LYS A 15 -4.34 0.61 -10.89
N LEU A 16 -5.52 0.63 -10.28
CA LEU A 16 -5.65 0.96 -8.85
C LEU A 16 -4.95 -0.11 -8.00
N TYR A 17 -5.14 -1.40 -8.32
CA TYR A 17 -4.50 -2.51 -7.61
C TYR A 17 -2.97 -2.49 -7.73
N GLU A 18 -2.43 -2.24 -8.93
CA GLU A 18 -0.97 -2.08 -9.13
C GLU A 18 -0.40 -0.93 -8.29
N LYS A 19 -1.16 0.16 -8.14
CA LYS A 19 -0.80 1.30 -7.29
C LYS A 19 -0.85 0.95 -5.81
N LEU A 20 -1.87 0.20 -5.36
CA LEU A 20 -1.97 -0.31 -4.00
C LEU A 20 -0.77 -1.20 -3.63
N GLU A 21 -0.44 -2.17 -4.49
CA GLU A 21 0.71 -3.07 -4.29
C GLU A 21 2.04 -2.30 -4.24
N SER A 22 2.18 -1.27 -5.08
CA SER A 22 3.35 -0.39 -5.07
C SER A 22 3.46 0.39 -3.76
N SER A 23 2.36 0.98 -3.27
CA SER A 23 2.31 1.67 -1.97
C SER A 23 2.55 0.73 -0.80
N LYS A 24 2.04 -0.50 -0.85
CA LYS A 24 2.29 -1.55 0.15
C LYS A 24 3.78 -1.89 0.22
N LYS A 25 4.43 -2.11 -0.93
CA LYS A 25 5.89 -2.33 -0.98
C LYS A 25 6.69 -1.16 -0.44
N ALA A 26 6.29 0.07 -0.75
CA ALA A 26 6.92 1.27 -0.22
C ALA A 26 6.82 1.34 1.32
N TYR A 27 5.63 1.08 1.89
CA TYR A 27 5.42 1.01 3.33
C TYR A 27 6.32 -0.03 4.01
N TYR A 28 6.37 -1.26 3.51
CA TYR A 28 7.27 -2.28 4.08
C TYR A 28 8.75 -1.92 3.92
N SER A 29 9.12 -1.24 2.84
CA SER A 29 10.48 -0.74 2.66
C SER A 29 10.82 0.34 3.69
N ALA A 30 9.92 1.29 3.93
CA ALA A 30 10.07 2.32 4.95
C ALA A 30 10.19 1.71 6.36
N CYS A 31 9.36 0.72 6.71
CA CYS A 31 9.47 0.01 8.00
C CYS A 31 10.81 -0.72 8.16
N ARG A 32 11.33 -1.32 7.08
CA ARG A 32 12.67 -1.94 7.09
C ARG A 32 13.77 -0.90 7.30
N GLN A 33 13.66 0.26 6.65
CA GLN A 33 14.61 1.36 6.84
C GLN A 33 14.55 1.92 8.26
N GLU A 34 13.36 2.13 8.84
CA GLU A 34 13.21 2.57 10.23
C GLU A 34 13.90 1.59 11.19
N LYS A 35 13.63 0.29 11.04
CA LYS A 35 14.26 -0.74 11.88
C LYS A 35 15.79 -0.74 11.71
N SER A 36 16.27 -0.58 10.48
CA SER A 36 17.71 -0.48 10.20
C SER A 36 18.33 0.78 10.83
N ALA A 37 17.66 1.93 10.74
CA ALA A 37 18.09 3.19 11.35
C ALA A 37 18.12 3.08 12.89
N LEU A 38 17.16 2.39 13.49
CA LEU A 38 17.13 2.13 14.93
C LEU A 38 18.32 1.26 15.36
N VAL A 39 18.57 0.16 14.66
CA VAL A 39 19.72 -0.70 14.94
C VAL A 39 21.04 0.06 14.78
N ASN A 40 21.15 0.89 13.73
CA ASN A 40 22.32 1.73 13.51
C ASN A 40 22.53 2.74 14.65
N LEU A 41 21.46 3.38 15.12
CA LEU A 41 21.49 4.27 16.27
C LEU A 41 21.92 3.55 17.55
N THR A 42 21.36 2.38 17.85
CA THR A 42 21.73 1.59 19.03
C THR A 42 23.19 1.16 18.99
N ASN A 43 23.67 0.67 17.84
CA ASN A 43 25.07 0.29 17.67
C ASN A 43 26.01 1.48 17.83
N SER A 44 25.65 2.65 17.27
CA SER A 44 26.44 3.88 17.43
C SER A 44 26.40 4.43 18.86
N GLN A 45 25.33 4.22 19.62
CA GLN A 45 25.28 4.58 21.04
C GLN A 45 26.13 3.66 21.93
N ALA A 46 26.31 2.40 21.51
CA ALA A 46 27.20 1.46 22.19
C ALA A 46 28.69 1.74 21.91
N ASP A 47 28.99 2.51 20.86
CA ASP A 47 30.34 2.91 20.50
C ASP A 47 30.71 4.24 21.19
N SER A 48 31.59 4.17 22.19
CA SER A 48 32.05 5.34 22.96
C SER A 48 32.89 6.35 22.15
N SER A 49 33.18 6.08 20.88
CA SER A 49 33.83 7.02 19.96
C SER A 49 32.85 7.96 19.23
N VAL A 50 31.54 7.72 19.33
CA VAL A 50 30.52 8.54 18.67
C VAL A 50 30.33 9.87 19.41
N SER A 51 30.48 10.97 18.67
CA SER A 51 30.21 12.30 19.21
C SER A 51 28.71 12.56 19.38
N LEU A 52 28.37 13.51 20.25
CA LEU A 52 26.99 13.93 20.50
C LEU A 52 26.28 14.40 19.21
N ASP A 53 27.00 15.08 18.31
CA ASP A 53 26.50 15.53 17.00
C ASP A 53 26.20 14.35 16.07
N GLY A 54 27.09 13.35 16.04
CA GLY A 54 26.88 12.12 15.27
C GLY A 54 25.65 11.34 15.74
N ALA A 55 25.48 11.19 17.06
CA ALA A 55 24.30 10.55 17.64
C ALA A 55 23.01 11.33 17.33
N GLN A 56 23.04 12.66 17.36
CA GLN A 56 21.88 13.50 17.03
C GLN A 56 21.47 13.36 15.56
N LYS A 57 22.43 13.30 14.64
CA LYS A 57 22.19 13.07 13.21
C LYS A 57 21.53 11.71 12.95
N LEU A 58 21.88 10.69 13.71
CA LEU A 58 21.24 9.36 13.62
C LEU A 58 19.80 9.37 14.18
N ARG A 59 19.54 10.15 15.24
CA ARG A 59 18.17 10.37 15.74
C ARG A 59 17.29 11.06 14.71
N ASP A 60 17.80 12.10 14.05
CA ASP A 60 17.09 12.82 13.00
C ASP A 60 16.74 11.90 11.82
N ARG A 61 17.67 11.02 11.42
CA ARG A 61 17.39 9.97 10.42
C ARG A 61 16.29 9.01 10.85
N LEU A 62 16.28 8.57 12.11
CA LEU A 62 15.23 7.70 12.65
C LEU A 62 13.86 8.39 12.60
N GLU A 63 13.80 9.65 13.01
CA GLU A 63 12.57 10.45 13.00
C GLU A 63 12.03 10.61 11.58
N LYS A 64 12.90 10.94 10.63
CA LYS A 64 12.53 11.02 9.21
C LYS A 64 12.01 9.70 8.65
N CYS A 65 12.62 8.56 9.03
CA CYS A 65 12.12 7.24 8.65
C CYS A 65 10.72 6.97 9.24
N ARG A 66 10.46 7.40 10.47
CA ARG A 66 9.13 7.27 11.11
C ARG A 66 8.07 8.09 10.39
N GLU A 67 8.38 9.33 10.04
CA GLU A 67 7.49 10.17 9.25
C GLU A 67 7.20 9.55 7.88
N ASP A 68 8.22 8.98 7.23
CA ASP A 68 8.06 8.31 5.94
C ASP A 68 7.17 7.05 6.05
N VAL A 69 7.34 6.26 7.12
CA VAL A 69 6.45 5.12 7.43
C VAL A 69 5.00 5.57 7.58
N GLN A 70 4.74 6.65 8.34
CA GLN A 70 3.39 7.20 8.51
C GLN A 70 2.82 7.72 7.19
N LYS A 71 3.63 8.43 6.39
CA LYS A 71 3.22 8.94 5.08
C LYS A 71 2.88 7.80 4.12
N CYS A 72 3.72 6.76 4.06
CA CYS A 72 3.48 5.57 3.26
C CYS A 72 2.23 4.80 3.73
N LYS A 73 2.01 4.72 5.05
CA LYS A 73 0.81 4.10 5.62
C LYS A 73 -0.46 4.84 5.21
N SER A 74 -0.48 6.17 5.37
CA SER A 74 -1.63 6.99 4.98
C SER A 74 -1.89 6.91 3.47
N ALA A 75 -0.83 6.88 2.65
CA ALA A 75 -0.96 6.65 1.21
C ALA A 75 -1.55 5.26 0.92
N TYR A 76 -1.10 4.21 1.60
CA TYR A 76 -1.64 2.85 1.46
C TYR A 76 -3.13 2.79 1.82
N GLU A 77 -3.53 3.35 2.98
CA GLU A 77 -4.92 3.43 3.42
C GLU A 77 -5.81 4.19 2.42
N LYS A 78 -5.30 5.30 1.87
CA LYS A 78 -6.01 6.05 0.83
C LYS A 78 -6.22 5.22 -0.45
N ASN A 79 -5.20 4.49 -0.90
CA ASN A 79 -5.34 3.62 -2.08
C ASN A 79 -6.30 2.45 -1.83
N ILE A 80 -6.34 1.90 -0.60
CA ILE A 80 -7.33 0.90 -0.20
C ILE A 80 -8.73 1.49 -0.33
N ALA A 81 -8.98 2.66 0.28
CA ALA A 81 -10.29 3.30 0.23
C ALA A 81 -10.74 3.58 -1.22
N GLU A 82 -9.81 4.01 -2.08
CA GLU A 82 -10.06 4.25 -3.51
C GLU A 82 -10.48 2.96 -4.25
N ILE A 83 -9.81 1.83 -3.98
CA ILE A 83 -10.16 0.51 -4.54
C ILE A 83 -11.50 0.01 -3.99
N THR A 84 -11.72 0.13 -2.70
CA THR A 84 -12.96 -0.32 -2.04
C THR A 84 -14.16 0.44 -2.58
N GLN A 85 -14.06 1.78 -2.64
CA GLN A 85 -15.11 2.62 -3.21
C GLN A 85 -15.38 2.29 -4.68
N TYR A 86 -14.32 2.04 -5.46
CA TYR A 86 -14.48 1.63 -6.85
C TYR A 86 -15.14 0.25 -6.98
N SER A 87 -14.80 -0.69 -6.11
CA SER A 87 -15.39 -2.03 -6.09
C SER A 87 -16.88 -2.01 -5.71
N GLU A 88 -17.26 -1.18 -4.73
CA GLU A 88 -18.65 -0.99 -4.31
C GLU A 88 -19.46 -0.32 -5.42
N ALA A 89 -18.93 0.75 -6.03
CA ALA A 89 -19.59 1.43 -7.14
C ALA A 89 -19.82 0.50 -8.35
N VAL A 90 -18.88 -0.40 -8.67
CA VAL A 90 -19.04 -1.37 -9.76
C VAL A 90 -20.11 -2.42 -9.43
N PHE A 91 -20.20 -2.87 -8.18
CA PHE A 91 -21.24 -3.82 -7.76
C PHE A 91 -22.64 -3.20 -7.71
N VAL A 92 -22.76 -1.94 -7.28
CA VAL A 92 -24.04 -1.24 -7.10
C VAL A 92 -24.63 -0.73 -8.42
N VAL A 93 -23.80 -0.48 -9.44
CA VAL A 93 -24.24 0.07 -10.75
C VAL A 93 -24.86 -0.99 -11.68
N THR A 94 -24.81 -2.28 -11.34
CA THR A 94 -25.53 -3.34 -12.08
C THR A 94 -26.77 -3.81 -11.30
N PRO A 95 -27.97 -3.25 -11.57
CA PRO A 95 -29.22 -3.69 -10.94
C PRO A 95 -29.83 -4.96 -11.56
N GLU A 96 -29.20 -5.54 -12.59
CA GLU A 96 -29.66 -6.79 -13.21
C GLU A 96 -29.11 -7.98 -12.39
N GLY A 97 -30.01 -8.88 -11.94
CA GLY A 97 -29.74 -10.06 -11.11
C GLY A 97 -28.68 -11.04 -11.68
N PRO A 98 -28.56 -12.27 -11.12
CA PRO A 98 -27.35 -13.09 -11.14
C PRO A 98 -26.97 -13.55 -12.55
N THR A 99 -26.37 -12.67 -13.33
CA THR A 99 -25.86 -12.95 -14.66
C THR A 99 -24.41 -13.36 -14.52
N GLY A 100 -24.21 -14.64 -14.20
CA GLY A 100 -23.17 -15.46 -14.82
C GLY A 100 -21.78 -14.85 -14.94
N PHE A 101 -21.31 -14.06 -13.98
CA PHE A 101 -19.90 -13.72 -13.82
C PHE A 101 -19.17 -14.98 -13.35
N LYS A 102 -19.03 -15.95 -14.26
CA LYS A 102 -18.15 -17.09 -14.03
C LYS A 102 -16.74 -16.51 -13.86
N PRO A 103 -16.08 -16.81 -12.74
CA PRO A 103 -14.75 -16.29 -12.44
C PRO A 103 -13.74 -16.92 -13.39
N ARG A 104 -13.56 -16.34 -14.58
CA ARG A 104 -12.32 -16.51 -15.32
C ARG A 104 -11.26 -15.80 -14.49
N HIS A 105 -10.27 -16.57 -14.01
CA HIS A 105 -8.98 -16.25 -13.37
C HIS A 105 -8.67 -14.83 -12.82
N ASP A 106 -9.17 -13.76 -13.41
CA ASP A 106 -9.15 -12.38 -12.90
C ASP A 106 -9.99 -12.16 -11.62
N LEU A 107 -10.97 -13.03 -11.31
CA LEU A 107 -11.76 -12.94 -10.08
C LEU A 107 -11.11 -13.59 -8.85
N LEU A 108 -10.00 -14.34 -9.00
CA LEU A 108 -9.29 -14.88 -7.83
C LEU A 108 -8.78 -13.76 -6.91
N ILE A 109 -8.46 -12.59 -7.48
CA ILE A 109 -8.02 -11.43 -6.69
C ILE A 109 -9.21 -10.77 -5.97
N PHE A 110 -10.43 -10.80 -6.55
CA PHE A 110 -11.64 -10.32 -5.88
C PHE A 110 -12.01 -11.18 -4.66
N THR A 111 -11.78 -12.50 -4.72
CA THR A 111 -11.96 -13.38 -3.56
C THR A 111 -10.85 -13.18 -2.53
N TYR A 112 -9.61 -12.91 -2.96
CA TYR A 112 -8.46 -12.68 -2.07
C TYR A 112 -8.62 -11.39 -1.26
N VAL A 113 -9.07 -10.29 -1.87
CA VAL A 113 -9.27 -9.00 -1.19
C VAL A 113 -10.43 -9.04 -0.19
N LYS A 114 -11.45 -9.88 -0.42
CA LYS A 114 -12.58 -10.04 0.52
C LYS A 114 -12.28 -11.00 1.69
N ALA A 115 -11.18 -11.75 1.62
CA ALA A 115 -10.78 -12.72 2.65
C ALA A 115 -9.72 -12.18 3.63
N GLU A 116 -9.13 -11.02 3.35
CA GLU A 116 -8.06 -10.40 4.16
C GLU A 116 -8.47 -9.08 4.87
N VAL A 117 -9.76 -8.71 4.78
CA VAL A 117 -10.40 -7.65 5.58
C VAL A 117 -11.36 -8.30 6.56
#